data_AF-A0A7Z8KNZ4-F1
#
_entry.id   AF-A0A7Z8KNZ4-F1
#
_cell.length_a   1.000
_cell.length_b   1.000
_cell.length_c   1.000
_cell.angle_alpha   90.00
_cell.angle_beta   90.00
_cell.angle_gamma   90.00
#
_symmetry.space_group_name_H-M   'P 1'
#
loop_
_entity.id
_entity.type
_entity.pdbx_description
1 polymer ?
#
loop_
_entity_poly.entity_id
_entity_poly.type
_entity_poly.pdbx_seq_one_letter_code
_entity_poly.pdbx_strand_id
1 'polypeptide(L)'
;MSEVNESDRFECVIVNVIDTLMWKGVTVEEVESGGRVYFGKIKPEGFDYVPGDTLYIGMKRLPSDLEDMEMSMEVSLYDASDKRLDWTFL
;
A
#
# COMPACT_ATOMS: atom_id res chain seq x y z
N MET A 1 15.32 -15.97 6.79
CA MET A 1 14.37 -14.88 6.53
C MET A 1 14.87 -14.21 5.26
N SER A 2 14.11 -14.28 4.17
CA SER A 2 14.49 -13.66 2.91
C SER A 2 14.43 -12.14 3.06
N GLU A 3 15.40 -11.42 2.52
CA GLU A 3 15.36 -9.96 2.47
C GLU A 3 14.24 -9.53 1.53
N VAL A 4 13.33 -8.67 2.02
CA VAL A 4 12.29 -8.06 1.19
C VAL A 4 12.97 -7.09 0.22
N ASN A 5 12.79 -7.32 -1.08
CA ASN A 5 13.27 -6.45 -2.14
C ASN A 5 12.20 -5.43 -2.54
N GLU A 6 12.62 -4.27 -3.06
CA GLU A 6 11.71 -3.24 -3.62
C GLU A 6 10.83 -3.79 -4.77
N SER A 7 11.28 -4.86 -5.42
CA SER A 7 10.54 -5.56 -6.47
C SER A 7 9.50 -6.55 -5.95
N ASP A 8 9.54 -6.88 -4.65
CA ASP A 8 8.60 -7.84 -4.08
C ASP A 8 7.21 -7.22 -4.04
N ARG A 9 6.23 -8.02 -4.44
CA ARG A 9 4.81 -7.69 -4.41
C ARG A 9 4.13 -8.71 -3.52
N PHE A 10 3.61 -8.23 -2.40
CA PHE A 10 2.86 -9.05 -1.45
C PHE A 10 1.38 -8.89 -1.73
N GLU A 11 0.67 -10.01 -1.82
CA GLU A 11 -0.77 -10.00 -2.04
C GLU A 11 -1.49 -9.38 -0.84
N CYS A 12 -2.43 -8.49 -1.09
CA CYS A 12 -3.26 -7.91 -0.07
C CYS A 12 -4.73 -7.83 -0.51
N VAL A 13 -5.64 -7.80 0.45
CA VAL A 13 -7.07 -7.71 0.21
C VAL A 13 -7.58 -6.38 0.72
N ILE A 14 -8.43 -5.71 -0.07
CA ILE A 14 -9.10 -4.50 0.39
C ILE A 14 -10.09 -4.85 1.50
N VAL A 15 -9.95 -4.21 2.66
CA VAL A 15 -10.87 -4.40 3.81
C VAL A 15 -11.81 -3.21 4.00
N ASN A 16 -11.44 -2.03 3.49
CA ASN A 16 -12.28 -0.85 3.56
C ASN A 16 -11.96 0.16 2.45
N VAL A 17 -12.99 0.84 1.96
CA VAL A 17 -12.88 1.96 1.01
C VAL A 17 -13.73 3.12 1.53
N ILE A 18 -13.11 4.28 1.69
CA ILE A 18 -13.74 5.54 2.08
C ILE A 18 -13.68 6.48 0.88
N ASP A 19 -14.84 6.91 0.42
CA ASP A 19 -14.92 7.89 -0.66
C ASP A 19 -14.86 9.31 -0.06
N THR A 20 -13.87 10.09 -0.49
CA THR A 20 -13.82 11.53 -0.21
C THR A 20 -13.89 12.27 -1.54
N LEU A 21 -14.47 13.47 -1.54
CA LEU A 21 -14.72 14.25 -2.76
C LEU A 21 -13.54 14.35 -3.75
N MET A 22 -12.30 14.32 -3.26
CA MET A 22 -11.08 14.47 -4.07
C MET A 22 -10.23 13.19 -4.15
N TRP A 23 -10.38 12.27 -3.18
CA TRP A 23 -9.52 11.10 -3.02
C TRP A 23 -10.28 9.92 -2.43
N LYS A 24 -9.83 8.70 -2.68
CA LYS A 24 -10.27 7.52 -1.96
C LYS A 24 -9.27 7.15 -0.88
N GLY A 25 -9.79 6.86 0.31
CA GLY A 25 -9.05 6.20 1.38
C GLY A 25 -9.25 4.70 1.28
N VAL A 26 -8.19 3.90 1.22
CA VAL A 26 -8.27 2.45 1.10
C VAL A 26 -7.44 1.81 2.20
N THR A 27 -8.06 0.88 2.92
CA THR A 27 -7.35 0.01 3.87
C THR A 27 -7.22 -1.36 3.25
N VAL A 28 -6.01 -1.91 3.26
CA VAL A 28 -5.72 -3.27 2.82
C VAL A 28 -5.15 -4.09 3.97
N GLU A 29 -5.31 -5.41 3.89
CA GLU A 29 -4.72 -6.40 4.78
C GLU A 29 -3.82 -7.32 3.95
N GLU A 30 -2.55 -7.44 4.31
CA GLU A 30 -1.60 -8.37 3.66
C GLU A 30 -1.93 -9.80 4.08
N VAL A 31 -1.98 -10.71 3.10
CA VAL A 31 -2.59 -12.04 3.24
C VAL A 31 -1.83 -12.95 4.22
N GLU A 32 -0.50 -12.91 4.25
CA GLU A 32 0.30 -13.83 5.08
C GLU A 32 0.42 -13.36 6.54
N SER A 33 0.69 -12.07 6.75
CA SER A 33 0.95 -11.49 8.06
C SER A 33 -0.30 -10.95 8.75
N GLY A 34 -1.37 -10.66 8.01
CA GLY A 34 -2.55 -9.94 8.52
C GLY A 34 -2.28 -8.47 8.84
N GLY A 35 -1.11 -7.95 8.45
CA GLY A 35 -0.75 -6.54 8.64
C GLY A 35 -1.66 -5.63 7.82
N ARG A 36 -2.08 -4.50 8.40
CA ARG A 36 -2.98 -3.54 7.74
C ARG A 36 -2.27 -2.24 7.40
N VAL A 37 -2.53 -1.73 6.21
CA VAL A 37 -1.98 -0.45 5.73
C VAL A 37 -3.10 0.41 5.17
N TYR A 38 -3.08 1.69 5.50
CA TYR A 38 -4.02 2.69 5.00
C TYR A 38 -3.35 3.60 3.97
N PHE A 39 -4.02 3.77 2.84
CA PHE A 39 -3.63 4.63 1.72
C PHE A 39 -4.69 5.72 1.57
N GLY A 40 -4.30 6.98 1.69
CA GLY A 40 -5.24 8.09 1.82
C GLY A 40 -5.41 8.96 0.57
N LYS A 41 -4.60 8.75 -0.47
CA LYS A 41 -4.48 9.66 -1.61
C LYS A 41 -4.66 8.94 -2.95
N ILE A 42 -5.51 7.92 -2.99
CA ILE A 42 -5.84 7.23 -4.23
C ILE A 42 -6.78 8.09 -5.07
N LYS A 43 -6.45 8.27 -6.35
CA LYS A 43 -7.31 9.00 -7.29
C LYS A 43 -8.60 8.20 -7.56
N PRO A 44 -9.78 8.84 -7.52
CA PRO A 44 -11.03 8.16 -7.84
C PRO A 44 -11.12 7.75 -9.31
N GLU A 45 -10.41 8.44 -10.22
CA GLU A 45 -10.45 8.13 -11.65
C GLU A 45 -9.81 6.77 -11.96
N GLY A 46 -10.62 5.83 -12.44
CA GLY A 46 -10.17 4.48 -12.76
C GLY A 46 -9.86 3.62 -11.54
N PHE A 47 -10.43 3.97 -10.37
CA PHE A 47 -10.41 3.14 -9.16
C PHE A 47 -11.81 2.57 -8.89
N ASP A 48 -12.02 1.35 -9.39
CA ASP A 48 -13.29 0.61 -9.32
C ASP A 48 -13.25 -0.58 -8.34
N TYR A 49 -12.20 -0.66 -7.51
CA TYR A 49 -12.02 -1.74 -6.54
C TYR A 49 -12.89 -1.57 -5.30
N VAL A 50 -13.30 -2.69 -4.70
CA VAL A 50 -14.19 -2.78 -3.54
C VAL A 50 -13.60 -3.70 -2.45
N PRO A 51 -14.14 -3.67 -1.21
CA PRO A 51 -13.73 -4.63 -0.19
C PRO A 51 -13.87 -6.08 -0.67
N GLY A 52 -12.83 -6.88 -0.47
CA GLY A 52 -12.70 -8.25 -0.96
C GLY A 52 -11.82 -8.40 -2.21
N ASP A 53 -11.56 -7.31 -2.95
CA ASP A 53 -10.66 -7.37 -4.11
C ASP A 53 -9.19 -7.49 -3.71
N THR A 54 -8.43 -8.19 -4.54
CA THR A 54 -6.99 -8.39 -4.38
C THR A 54 -6.20 -7.26 -5.06
N LEU A 55 -5.22 -6.73 -4.33
CA LEU A 55 -4.19 -5.79 -4.80
C LEU A 55 -2.82 -6.28 -4.32
N TYR A 56 -1.78 -5.46 -4.53
CA TYR A 56 -0.42 -5.80 -4.14
C TYR A 56 0.25 -4.64 -3.40
N ILE A 57 0.99 -4.94 -2.34
CA ILE A 57 1.87 -3.97 -1.69
C ILE A 57 3.33 -4.26 -2.03
N GLY A 58 4.10 -3.21 -2.28
CA GLY A 58 5.56 -3.25 -2.35
C GLY A 58 6.16 -2.47 -1.18
N MET A 59 7.29 -2.94 -0.66
CA MET A 59 7.96 -2.33 0.48
C MET A 59 9.38 -1.91 0.13
N LYS A 60 9.76 -0.72 0.56
CA LYS A 60 11.10 -0.17 0.39
C LYS A 60 11.61 0.37 1.71
N ARG A 61 12.74 -0.18 2.19
CA ARG A 61 13.45 0.41 3.34
C ARG A 61 14.03 1.75 2.96
N LEU A 62 13.82 2.76 3.80
CA LEU A 62 14.46 4.05 3.62
C LEU A 62 15.88 4.03 4.22
N PRO A 63 16.84 4.78 3.66
CA PRO A 63 18.18 4.86 4.22
C PRO A 63 18.15 5.41 5.65
N SER A 64 18.89 4.75 6.54
CA SER A 64 18.96 5.05 7.98
C SER A 64 19.68 6.36 8.33
N ASP A 65 20.28 7.04 7.35
CA ASP A 65 21.10 8.26 7.58
C ASP A 65 20.25 9.53 7.72
N LEU A 66 18.92 9.42 7.65
CA LEU A 66 17.98 10.47 8.01
C LEU A 66 17.65 10.33 9.51
N GLU A 67 18.57 10.83 10.36
CA GLU A 67 18.60 10.69 11.83
C GLU A 67 17.32 11.11 12.59
N ASP A 68 16.28 11.62 11.93
CA ASP A 68 15.07 12.18 12.56
C ASP A 68 13.73 11.62 12.05
N MET A 69 13.73 10.61 11.16
CA MET A 69 12.48 10.03 10.67
C MET A 69 12.26 8.64 11.28
N GLU A 70 11.37 8.54 12.28
CA GLU A 70 10.88 7.25 12.81
C GLU A 70 10.13 6.39 11.77
N MET A 71 10.00 6.88 10.53
CA MET A 71 9.40 6.19 9.39
C MET A 71 10.47 5.38 8.66
N SER A 72 10.46 4.08 8.89
CA SER A 72 11.52 3.15 8.47
C SER A 72 11.26 2.52 7.10
N MET A 73 10.02 2.59 6.60
CA MET A 73 9.61 1.94 5.35
C MET A 73 8.63 2.78 4.53
N GLU A 74 8.87 2.88 3.23
CA GLU A 74 7.84 3.27 2.25
C GLU A 74 7.09 2.01 1.82
N VAL A 75 5.75 2.08 1.88
CA VAL A 75 4.86 1.04 1.37
C VAL A 75 4.07 1.62 0.22
N SER A 76 4.14 0.98 -0.94
CA SER A 76 3.43 1.37 -2.15
C SER A 76 2.31 0.37 -2.44
N LEU A 77 1.13 0.85 -2.88
CA LEU A 77 0.01 0.03 -3.32
C LEU A 77 -0.03 -0.04 -4.84
N TYR A 78 -0.21 -1.23 -5.39
CA TYR A 78 -0.24 -1.51 -6.82
C TYR A 78 -1.49 -2.30 -7.20
N ASP A 79 -1.96 -2.09 -8.43
CA ASP A 79 -2.93 -2.99 -9.06
C ASP A 79 -2.27 -4.20 -9.74
N ALA A 80 -3.11 -5.08 -10.29
CA ALA A 80 -2.68 -6.28 -11.00
C ALA A 80 -1.88 -6.01 -12.29
N SER A 81 -1.87 -4.77 -12.79
CA SER A 81 -1.04 -4.33 -13.93
C SER A 81 0.26 -3.66 -13.48
N ASP A 82 0.62 -3.78 -12.20
CA ASP A 82 1.78 -3.12 -11.56
C ASP A 82 1.74 -1.59 -11.64
N LYS A 83 0.54 -1.01 -11.83
CA LYS A 83 0.36 0.44 -11.75
C LYS A 83 0.25 0.83 -10.29
N ARG A 84 1.15 1.73 -9.85
CA ARG A 84 1.10 2.29 -8.49
C ARG A 84 -0.13 3.18 -8.32
N LEU A 85 -0.92 2.89 -7.30
CA LEU A 85 -2.16 3.58 -6.95
C LEU A 85 -1.92 4.70 -5.91
N ASP A 86 -1.12 4.40 -4.88
CA ASP A 86 -0.71 5.33 -3.83
C ASP A 86 0.51 4.76 -3.08
N TRP A 87 1.04 5.53 -2.12
CA TRP A 87 2.09 5.10 -1.21
C TRP A 87 1.98 5.81 0.14
N THR A 88 2.51 5.20 1.18
CA THR A 88 2.57 5.75 2.55
C THR A 88 3.89 5.38 3.21
N PHE A 89 4.17 6.00 4.35
CA PHE A 89 5.28 5.64 5.21
C PHE A 89 4.78 4.91 6.46
N LEU A 90 5.56 3.93 6.93
CA LEU A 90 5.38 3.22 8.21
C LEU A 90 6.64 3.34 9.08
#